data_AF-A0A1F9Q6G1-F1
#
_entry.id   AF-A0A1F9Q6G1-F1
#
_cell.length_a   1.000
_cell.length_b   1.000
_cell.length_c   1.000
_cell.angle_alpha   90.00
_cell.angle_beta   90.00
_cell.angle_gamma   90.00
#
_symmetry.space_group_name_H-M   'P 1'
#
loop_
_entity.id
_entity.type
_entity.pdbx_description
1 polymer ?
#
loop_
_entity_poly.entity_id
_entity_poly.type
_entity_poly.pdbx_seq_one_letter_code
_entity_poly.pdbx_strand_id
1 'polypeptide(L)'
;MEMFNRELELSETQKQEVSAIFEKYKPEMDKAMEANRTEMEKVRGRMKAELKNILNQDQLKKLESMEKEFGKRGHRGPMGDRPPMGQRPF
;
A
#
# COMPACT_ATOMS: atom_id res chain seq x y z
N MET A 1 -0.31 -7.42 2.24
CA MET A 1 0.18 -7.74 3.60
C MET A 1 1.39 -8.67 3.56
N GLU A 2 1.33 -9.80 2.86
CA GLU A 2 2.47 -10.74 2.80
C GLU A 2 3.78 -10.14 2.24
N MET A 3 3.71 -9.25 1.23
CA MET A 3 4.93 -8.64 0.68
C MET A 3 5.65 -7.75 1.70
N PHE A 4 4.91 -6.98 2.50
CA PHE A 4 5.47 -6.15 3.58
C PHE A 4 6.19 -6.98 4.63
N ASN A 5 5.55 -8.06 5.10
CA ASN A 5 6.11 -8.91 6.16
C ASN A 5 7.34 -9.71 5.67
N ARG A 6 7.40 -10.05 4.38
CA ARG A 6 8.53 -10.76 3.77
C ARG A 6 9.72 -9.83 3.48
N GLU A 7 9.48 -8.61 3.02
CA GLU A 7 10.57 -7.70 2.64
C GLU A 7 11.18 -6.93 3.83
N LEU A 8 10.37 -6.62 4.86
CA LEU A 8 10.85 -5.89 6.05
C LEU A 8 11.49 -6.80 7.11
N GLU A 9 11.53 -8.12 6.87
CA GLU A 9 12.10 -9.12 7.78
C GLU A 9 11.63 -8.92 9.23
N LEU A 10 10.34 -8.68 9.40
CA LEU A 10 9.75 -8.40 10.72
C LEU A 10 9.93 -9.60 11.65
N SER A 11 10.34 -9.34 12.89
CA SER A 11 10.31 -10.34 13.96
C SER A 11 8.87 -10.83 14.20
N GLU A 12 8.70 -12.02 14.78
CA GLU A 12 7.37 -12.58 15.06
C GLU A 12 6.51 -11.64 15.92
N THR A 13 7.11 -11.03 16.95
CA THR A 13 6.44 -10.03 17.79
C THR A 13 6.01 -8.80 16.97
N GLN A 14 6.89 -8.28 16.11
CA GLN A 14 6.58 -7.14 15.25
C GLN A 14 5.47 -7.50 14.25
N LYS A 15 5.45 -8.73 13.70
CA LYS A 15 4.40 -9.19 12.79
C LYS A 15 3.03 -9.21 13.47
N GLN A 16 2.95 -9.60 14.73
CA GLN A 16 1.70 -9.59 15.49
C GLN A 16 1.21 -8.16 15.70
N GLU A 17 2.07 -7.24 16.13
CA GLU A 17 1.70 -5.83 16.33
C GLU A 17 1.30 -5.15 15.01
N VAL A 18 2.07 -5.38 13.94
CA VAL A 18 1.74 -4.87 12.60
C VAL A 18 0.40 -5.42 12.12
N SER A 19 0.13 -6.71 12.31
CA SER A 19 -1.14 -7.31 11.91
C SER A 19 -2.31 -6.72 12.68
N ALA A 20 -2.16 -6.52 14.00
CA ALA A 20 -3.18 -5.91 14.85
C ALA A 20 -3.50 -4.47 14.42
N ILE A 21 -2.47 -3.67 14.08
CA ILE A 21 -2.65 -2.33 13.53
C ILE A 21 -3.42 -2.39 12.21
N PHE A 22 -3.01 -3.25 11.29
CA PHE A 22 -3.71 -3.37 10.02
C PHE A 22 -5.15 -3.82 10.17
N GLU A 23 -5.46 -4.78 11.05
CA GLU A 23 -6.83 -5.21 11.31
C GLU A 23 -7.69 -4.08 11.87
N LYS A 24 -7.11 -3.26 12.77
CA LYS A 24 -7.77 -2.06 13.30
C LYS A 24 -8.11 -1.05 12.21
N TYR A 25 -7.18 -0.78 11.30
CA TYR A 25 -7.38 0.19 10.21
C TYR A 25 -8.01 -0.41 8.95
N LYS A 26 -8.17 -1.74 8.85
CA LYS A 26 -8.76 -2.42 7.69
C LYS A 26 -10.13 -1.86 7.29
N PRO A 27 -11.12 -1.72 8.20
CA PRO A 27 -12.41 -1.15 7.83
C PRO A 27 -12.33 0.34 7.46
N GLU A 28 -11.41 1.11 8.05
CA GLU A 28 -11.17 2.50 7.65
C GLU A 28 -10.53 2.57 6.27
N MET A 29 -9.60 1.67 5.96
CA MET A 29 -8.91 1.62 4.69
C MET A 29 -9.84 1.16 3.56
N ASP A 30 -10.75 0.22 3.84
CA ASP A 30 -11.78 -0.23 2.89
C ASP A 30 -12.75 0.90 2.54
N LYS A 31 -13.28 1.58 3.56
CA LYS A 31 -14.11 2.79 3.39
C LYS A 31 -13.37 3.90 2.64
N ALA A 32 -12.09 4.11 2.97
CA ALA A 32 -11.28 5.14 2.33
C ALA A 32 -10.95 4.79 0.86
N MET A 33 -10.84 3.49 0.55
CA MET A 33 -10.65 2.98 -0.81
C MET A 33 -11.88 3.23 -1.67
N GLU A 34 -13.08 3.01 -1.13
CA GLU A 34 -14.34 3.33 -1.79
C GLU A 34 -14.57 4.84 -1.93
N ALA A 35 -14.10 5.62 -0.95
CA ALA A 35 -14.29 7.07 -0.94
C ALA A 35 -13.44 7.77 -2.01
N ASN A 36 -12.12 7.86 -1.79
CA ASN A 36 -11.20 8.56 -2.69
C ASN A 36 -9.74 8.34 -2.25
N ARG A 37 -8.81 8.53 -3.20
CA ARG A 37 -7.36 8.43 -2.97
C ARG A 37 -6.87 9.31 -1.81
N THR A 38 -7.43 10.50 -1.63
CA THR A 38 -7.06 11.43 -0.54
C THR A 38 -7.38 10.85 0.85
N GLU A 39 -8.54 10.22 1.03
CA GLU A 39 -8.91 9.59 2.30
C GLU A 39 -8.02 8.36 2.55
N MET A 40 -7.73 7.61 1.49
CA MET A 40 -6.81 6.47 1.57
C MET A 40 -5.41 6.91 2.01
N GLU A 41 -4.90 8.03 1.50
CA GLU A 41 -3.62 8.60 1.92
C GLU A 41 -3.63 9.06 3.39
N LYS A 42 -4.74 9.62 3.89
CA LYS A 42 -4.87 9.97 5.31
C LYS A 42 -4.81 8.74 6.22
N VAL A 43 -5.59 7.70 5.90
CA VAL A 43 -5.61 6.45 6.68
C VAL A 43 -4.24 5.77 6.63
N ARG A 44 -3.63 5.68 5.44
CA ARG A 44 -2.28 5.14 5.24
C ARG A 44 -1.22 5.95 6.00
N GLY A 45 -1.34 7.27 6.06
CA GLY A 45 -0.44 8.14 6.81
C GLY A 45 -0.50 7.87 8.32
N ARG A 46 -1.70 7.73 8.89
CA ARG A 46 -1.91 7.36 10.30
C ARG A 46 -1.35 5.98 10.60
N MET A 47 -1.70 5.00 9.76
CA MET A 47 -1.21 3.64 9.91
C MET A 47 0.32 3.58 9.81
N LYS A 48 0.92 4.29 8.85
CA LYS A 48 2.38 4.39 8.70
C LYS A 48 3.03 4.99 9.94
N ALA A 49 2.44 6.01 10.56
CA ALA A 49 2.96 6.61 11.79
C ALA A 49 3.02 5.60 12.95
N GLU A 50 1.96 4.80 13.15
CA GLU A 50 1.97 3.73 14.16
C GLU A 50 2.99 2.64 13.81
N LEU A 51 3.08 2.25 12.54
CA LEU A 51 4.09 1.30 12.08
C LEU A 51 5.52 1.81 12.31
N LYS A 52 5.79 3.12 12.14
CA LYS A 52 7.13 3.69 12.41
C LYS A 52 7.57 3.55 13.86
N ASN A 53 6.64 3.42 14.81
CA ASN A 53 6.99 3.22 16.21
C ASN A 53 7.38 1.77 16.51
N ILE A 54 6.93 0.81 15.70
CA ILE A 54 7.25 -0.62 15.84
C ILE A 54 8.45 -1.01 14.97
N LEU A 55 8.61 -0.34 13.82
CA LEU A 55 9.69 -0.57 12.87
C LEU A 55 10.95 0.19 13.28
N ASN A 56 12.10 -0.46 13.18
CA ASN A 56 13.39 0.20 13.35
C ASN A 56 13.75 1.05 12.11
N GLN A 57 14.75 1.94 12.26
CA GLN A 57 15.19 2.82 11.17
C GLN A 57 15.61 2.08 9.89
N ASP A 58 16.20 0.89 10.03
CA ASP A 58 16.60 0.06 8.89
C ASP A 58 15.39 -0.47 8.11
N GLN A 59 14.36 -0.93 8.83
CA GLN A 59 13.09 -1.40 8.26
C GLN A 59 12.32 -0.24 7.61
N LEU A 60 12.39 0.97 8.19
CA LEU A 60 11.78 2.17 7.58
C LEU A 60 12.40 2.54 6.23
N LYS A 61 13.72 2.43 6.08
CA LYS A 61 14.38 2.68 4.78
C LYS A 61 13.95 1.68 3.71
N LYS A 62 13.82 0.39 4.07
CA LYS A 62 13.28 -0.63 3.16
C LYS A 62 11.84 -0.31 2.78
N LEU A 63 11.02 0.07 3.75
CA LEU A 63 9.62 0.49 3.52
C LEU A 63 9.52 1.65 2.52
N GLU A 64 10.29 2.72 2.70
CA GLU A 64 10.27 3.86 1.77
C GLU A 64 10.75 3.50 0.36
N SER A 65 11.72 2.58 0.28
CA SER A 65 12.24 2.07 -1.00
C SER A 65 11.16 1.24 -1.72
N MET A 66 10.43 0.39 -0.98
CA MET A 66 9.28 -0.35 -1.51
C MET A 66 8.16 0.59 -1.97
N GLU A 67 7.78 1.59 -1.17
CA GLU A 67 6.72 2.53 -1.57
C GLU A 67 7.04 3.25 -2.89
N LYS A 68 8.32 3.59 -3.11
CA LYS A 68 8.78 4.17 -4.39
C LYS A 68 8.68 3.17 -5.55
N GLU A 69 9.04 1.91 -5.33
CA GLU A 69 8.94 0.85 -6.35
C GLU A 69 7.47 0.53 -6.70
N PHE A 70 6.60 0.41 -5.69
CA PHE A 70 5.16 0.21 -5.89
C PHE A 70 4.49 1.42 -6.56
N GLY A 71 4.88 2.64 -6.17
CA GLY A 71 4.42 3.87 -6.82
C GLY A 71 4.83 3.97 -8.28
N LYS A 72 6.03 3.50 -8.63
CA LYS A 72 6.48 3.43 -10.03
C LYS A 72 5.75 2.36 -10.85
N ARG A 73 5.38 1.22 -10.25
CA ARG A 73 4.54 0.21 -10.92
C ARG A 73 3.10 0.69 -11.15
N GLY A 74 2.59 1.60 -10.32
CA GLY A 74 1.33 2.31 -10.58
C GLY A 74 1.40 3.35 -11.71
N HIS A 75 2.61 3.76 -12.12
CA HIS A 75 2.86 4.68 -13.25
C HIS A 75 3.42 3.98 -14.50
N ARG A 76 3.62 2.65 -14.46
CA ARG A 76 4.02 1.83 -15.62
C ARG A 76 3.05 0.68 -15.82
N GLY A 77 1.80 1.01 -16.05
CA GLY A 77 1.15 0.53 -17.25
C GLY A 77 0.91 1.76 -18.13
N PRO A 78 1.27 1.78 -19.42
CA PRO A 78 0.45 2.58 -20.32
C PRO A 78 -1.00 2.09 -20.16
N MET A 79 -1.96 2.95 -20.44
CA MET A 79 -3.15 2.46 -21.15
C MET A 79 -2.65 1.74 -22.41
N GLY A 80 -2.20 0.50 -22.27
CA GLY A 80 -1.87 -0.39 -23.37
C GLY A 80 -3.20 -0.85 -23.93
N ASP A 81 -3.58 -0.29 -25.08
CA ASP A 81 -4.53 -0.85 -26.02
C ASP A 81 -5.84 -1.37 -25.42
N ARG A 82 -6.73 -0.46 -25.00
CA ARG A 82 -8.15 -0.66 -25.29
C ARG A 82 -8.52 0.27 -26.44
N PRO A 83 -8.67 -0.23 -27.69
CA PRO A 83 -9.28 0.56 -28.72
C PRO A 83 -10.71 0.93 -28.25
N PRO A 84 -11.20 2.14 -28.55
CA PRO A 84 -12.58 2.49 -28.28
C PRO A 84 -13.49 1.50 -29.04
N MET A 85 -14.36 0.78 -28.33
CA MET A 85 -15.48 0.05 -28.96
C MET A 85 -16.34 1.08 -29.68
N GLY A 86 -16.12 1.26 -30.98
CA GLY A 86 -16.87 2.26 -31.73
C GLY A 86 -16.64 2.36 -33.22
N GLN A 87 -15.54 1.83 -33.79
CA GLN A 87 -15.35 1.93 -35.25
C GLN A 87 -14.72 0.66 -35.82
N ARG A 88 -15.58 -0.27 -36.25
CA ARG A 88 -15.27 -1.25 -37.30
C ARG A 88 -15.93 -0.72 -38.58
N PRO A 89 -15.19 -0.39 -39.64
CA PRO A 89 -15.81 -0.29 -40.96
C PRO A 89 -16.05 -1.70 -41.51
N PHE A 90 -17.13 -1.81 -42.30
CA PHE A 90 -17.62 -3.02 -42.97
C PHE A 90 -16.63 -3.57 -44.00
#